data_AF-A0A8J4BJH7-F1
#
_entry.id   AF-A0A8J4BJH7-F1
#
_cell.length_a   1.000
_cell.length_b   1.000
_cell.length_c   1.000
_cell.angle_alpha   90.00
_cell.angle_beta   90.00
_cell.angle_gamma   90.00
#
_symmetry.space_group_name_H-M   'P 1'
#
loop_
_entity.id
_entity.type
_entity.pdbx_description
1 polymer ?
#
loop_
_entity_poly.entity_id
_entity_poly.type
_entity_poly.pdbx_seq_one_letter_code
_entity_poly.pdbx_strand_id
1 'polypeptide(L)'
;MDEFIFNISVSEPPHIQNDTITINRRQATDHRVRLAMSHALAQSTKLSVYEERVVALVEESRHLPQDLALHGRVSMSTKKLAQLIGKVFLQSSTLNLLSTVMDTPEFFWSAPDQLQALYERACEYLELDTRAEVLNARFQVLQEMLDMLRDHKNNSHAARLEWIIIWLLMVDVILMLFQLLSLFGFV
;
A
#
# COMPACT_ATOMS: atom_id res chain seq x y z
N MET A 1 -22.75 3.44 -4.61
CA MET A 1 -22.76 4.31 -3.41
C MET A 1 -23.80 3.71 -2.51
N ASP A 2 -23.39 3.24 -1.35
CA ASP A 2 -24.33 2.70 -0.36
C ASP A 2 -25.17 3.85 0.18
N GLU A 3 -26.49 3.68 0.17
CA GLU A 3 -27.45 4.73 0.50
C GLU A 3 -27.95 4.53 1.93
N PHE A 4 -27.36 5.28 2.87
CA PHE A 4 -27.72 5.18 4.28
C PHE A 4 -29.04 5.91 4.59
N ILE A 5 -29.99 5.20 5.19
CA ILE A 5 -31.28 5.73 5.64
C ILE A 5 -31.15 6.11 7.12
N PHE A 6 -31.41 7.37 7.46
CA PHE A 6 -31.41 7.81 8.86
C PHE A 6 -32.82 7.78 9.44
N ASN A 7 -33.02 6.97 10.49
CA ASN A 7 -34.29 6.90 11.20
C ASN A 7 -34.13 7.37 12.66
N ILE A 8 -35.10 8.15 13.16
CA ILE A 8 -35.10 8.65 14.54
C ILE A 8 -36.21 7.91 15.29
N SER A 9 -35.83 6.92 16.08
CA SER A 9 -36.75 6.12 16.89
C SER A 9 -36.88 6.72 18.30
N VAL A 10 -38.07 6.60 18.90
CA VAL A 10 -38.31 7.09 20.27
C VAL A 10 -38.10 5.97 21.30
N SER A 11 -38.29 4.71 20.88
CA SER A 11 -38.31 3.53 21.74
C SER A 11 -37.12 2.57 21.55
N GLU A 12 -36.45 2.61 20.40
CA GLU A 12 -35.38 1.66 20.10
C GLU A 12 -34.01 2.19 20.53
N PRO A 13 -33.10 1.31 20.99
CA PRO A 13 -31.71 1.66 21.21
C PRO A 13 -31.02 1.97 19.89
N PRO A 14 -29.97 2.81 19.89
CA PRO A 14 -29.27 3.13 18.66
C PRO A 14 -28.58 1.88 18.08
N HIS A 15 -28.84 1.60 16.81
CA HIS A 15 -28.26 0.47 16.09
C HIS A 15 -28.11 0.81 14.60
N ILE A 16 -27.25 0.07 13.91
CA ILE A 16 -27.10 0.14 12.46
C ILE A 16 -27.43 -1.24 11.89
N GLN A 17 -28.38 -1.29 10.96
CA GLN A 17 -28.80 -2.55 10.33
C GLN A 17 -29.44 -2.26 8.97
N ASN A 18 -29.10 -3.04 7.94
CA ASN A 18 -29.63 -2.90 6.58
C ASN A 18 -29.56 -1.45 6.07
N ASP A 19 -28.39 -0.83 6.25
CA ASP A 19 -28.10 0.57 5.88
C ASP A 19 -29.00 1.62 6.53
N THR A 20 -29.80 1.21 7.52
CA THR A 20 -30.60 2.09 8.35
C THR A 20 -29.88 2.38 9.65
N ILE A 21 -29.53 3.64 9.86
CA ILE A 21 -28.98 4.16 11.10
C ILE A 21 -30.14 4.64 11.97
N THR A 22 -30.48 3.86 13.00
CA THR A 22 -31.51 4.23 13.96
C THR A 22 -30.85 4.93 15.14
N ILE A 23 -31.24 6.17 15.41
CA ILE A 23 -30.75 6.94 16.57
C ILE A 23 -31.93 7.28 17.48
N ASN A 24 -31.77 7.09 18.79
CA ASN A 24 -32.82 7.46 19.73
C ASN A 24 -33.03 8.97 19.75
N ARG A 25 -34.29 9.45 19.78
CA ARG A 25 -34.62 10.89 19.75
C ARG A 25 -33.92 11.73 20.83
N ARG A 26 -33.64 11.17 22.02
CA ARG A 26 -32.89 11.88 23.09
C ARG A 26 -31.41 12.04 22.75
N GLN A 27 -30.84 11.06 22.05
CA GLN A 27 -29.44 11.07 21.59
C GLN A 27 -29.28 11.84 20.28
N ALA A 28 -30.30 11.89 19.43
CA ALA A 28 -30.30 12.65 18.18
C ALA A 28 -30.23 14.17 18.40
N THR A 29 -30.71 14.66 19.55
CA THR A 29 -30.54 16.06 19.98
C THR A 29 -29.12 16.39 20.43
N ASP A 30 -28.29 15.40 20.76
CA ASP A 30 -26.90 15.62 21.11
C ASP A 30 -26.05 15.74 19.83
N HIS A 31 -25.45 16.92 19.63
CA HIS A 31 -24.59 17.18 18.49
C HIS A 31 -23.38 16.23 18.43
N ARG A 32 -22.90 15.73 19.58
CA ARG A 32 -21.75 14.82 19.66
C ARG A 32 -22.04 13.46 19.01
N VAL A 33 -23.28 12.96 19.12
CA VAL A 33 -23.73 11.71 18.49
C VAL A 33 -23.72 11.84 16.97
N ARG A 34 -24.25 12.95 16.46
CA ARG A 34 -24.27 13.23 15.01
C ARG A 34 -22.84 13.40 14.46
N LEU A 35 -21.97 14.04 15.24
CA LEU A 35 -20.55 14.20 14.89
C LEU A 35 -19.80 12.86 14.86
N ALA A 36 -20.08 11.95 15.80
CA ALA A 36 -19.49 10.60 15.81
C ALA A 36 -19.86 9.81 14.56
N MET A 37 -21.15 9.78 14.23
CA MET A 37 -21.66 9.08 13.05
C MET A 37 -21.14 9.70 11.75
N SER A 38 -21.11 11.04 11.65
CA SER A 38 -20.55 11.68 10.45
C SER A 38 -19.05 11.43 10.30
N HIS A 39 -18.31 11.34 11.41
CA HIS A 39 -16.90 11.02 11.39
C HIS A 39 -16.64 9.59 10.88
N ALA A 40 -17.35 8.60 11.42
CA ALA A 40 -17.24 7.21 10.96
C ALA A 40 -17.58 7.07 9.47
N LEU A 41 -18.63 7.74 8.99
CA LEU A 41 -18.99 7.77 7.57
C LEU A 41 -17.95 8.50 6.71
N ALA A 42 -17.39 9.61 7.19
CA ALA A 42 -16.30 10.30 6.51
C ALA A 42 -15.03 9.43 6.41
N GLN A 43 -14.74 8.64 7.44
CA GLN A 43 -13.64 7.67 7.39
C GLN A 43 -13.92 6.55 6.37
N SER A 44 -15.12 5.97 6.36
CA SER A 44 -15.52 4.95 5.38
C SER A 44 -15.39 5.44 3.93
N THR A 45 -15.88 6.65 3.64
CA THR A 45 -15.78 7.24 2.29
C THR A 45 -14.34 7.54 1.90
N LYS A 46 -13.51 8.02 2.84
CA LYS A 46 -12.08 8.20 2.62
C LYS A 46 -11.39 6.86 2.32
N LEU A 47 -11.73 5.79 3.02
CA LEU A 47 -11.20 4.46 2.78
C LEU A 47 -11.58 3.94 1.39
N SER A 48 -12.81 4.19 0.93
CA SER A 48 -13.25 3.86 -0.43
C SER A 48 -12.40 4.52 -1.53
N VAL A 49 -11.95 5.76 -1.32
CA VAL A 49 -11.03 6.42 -2.27
C VAL A 49 -9.68 5.70 -2.34
N TYR A 50 -9.16 5.19 -1.22
CA TYR A 50 -7.91 4.43 -1.24
C TYR A 50 -8.09 3.03 -1.84
N GLU A 51 -9.24 2.38 -1.61
CA GLU A 51 -9.60 1.12 -2.26
C GLU A 51 -9.56 1.27 -3.80
N GLU A 52 -10.19 2.33 -4.32
CA GLU A 52 -10.18 2.64 -5.76
C GLU A 52 -8.75 2.88 -6.29
N ARG A 53 -7.92 3.62 -5.55
CA ARG A 53 -6.52 3.87 -5.93
C ARG A 53 -5.69 2.59 -5.96
N VAL A 54 -5.90 1.67 -5.03
CA VAL A 54 -5.22 0.36 -5.04
C VAL A 54 -5.64 -0.45 -6.24
N VAL A 55 -6.94 -0.54 -6.52
CA VAL A 55 -7.44 -1.25 -7.69
C VAL A 55 -6.83 -0.68 -8.98
N ALA A 56 -6.78 0.65 -9.12
CA ALA A 56 -6.15 1.31 -10.25
C ALA A 56 -4.64 0.98 -10.37
N LEU A 57 -3.91 0.95 -9.26
CA LEU A 57 -2.49 0.57 -9.24
C LEU A 57 -2.27 -0.89 -9.60
N VAL A 58 -3.12 -1.80 -9.11
CA VAL A 58 -3.07 -3.22 -9.45
C VAL A 58 -3.30 -3.40 -10.95
N GLU A 59 -4.31 -2.76 -11.52
CA GLU A 59 -4.58 -2.84 -12.96
C GLU A 59 -3.45 -2.21 -13.80
N GLU A 60 -2.89 -1.06 -13.38
CA GLU A 60 -1.74 -0.44 -14.04
C GLU A 60 -0.51 -1.37 -14.05
N SER A 61 -0.30 -2.14 -12.97
CA SER A 61 0.87 -2.99 -12.78
C SER A 61 0.68 -4.47 -13.13
N ARG A 62 -0.53 -4.89 -13.51
CA ARG A 62 -0.90 -6.29 -13.79
C ARG A 62 -0.04 -6.98 -14.86
N HIS A 63 0.46 -6.22 -15.83
CA HIS A 63 1.31 -6.73 -16.89
C HIS A 63 2.71 -7.13 -16.40
N LEU A 64 3.22 -6.50 -15.34
CA LEU A 64 4.59 -6.72 -14.85
C LEU A 64 4.86 -8.18 -14.42
N PRO A 65 4.03 -8.82 -13.57
CA PRO A 65 4.24 -10.22 -13.20
C PRO A 65 4.00 -11.17 -14.38
N GLN A 66 3.10 -10.82 -15.30
CA GLN A 66 2.82 -11.61 -16.51
C GLN A 66 4.00 -11.62 -17.47
N ASP A 67 4.58 -10.45 -17.75
CA ASP A 67 5.77 -10.30 -18.57
C ASP A 67 6.97 -11.04 -17.94
N LEU A 68 7.11 -10.96 -16.62
CA LEU A 68 8.14 -11.70 -15.90
C LEU A 68 7.97 -13.21 -16.03
N ALA A 69 6.74 -13.73 -15.90
CA ALA A 69 6.46 -15.16 -16.03
C ALA A 69 6.65 -15.68 -17.47
N LEU A 70 6.29 -14.89 -18.48
CA LEU A 70 6.36 -15.28 -19.90
C LEU A 70 7.76 -15.12 -20.51
N HIS A 71 8.46 -14.05 -20.15
CA HIS A 71 9.70 -13.65 -20.82
C HIS A 71 10.92 -13.68 -19.90
N GLY A 72 10.74 -13.91 -18.60
CA GLY A 72 11.82 -13.83 -17.59
C GLY A 72 12.35 -12.41 -17.38
N ARG A 73 11.73 -11.40 -17.99
CA ARG A 73 12.16 -9.99 -17.92
C ARG A 73 10.98 -9.06 -18.16
N VAL A 74 11.04 -7.89 -17.53
CA VAL A 74 10.04 -6.82 -17.72
C VAL A 74 10.66 -5.68 -18.54
N SER A 75 9.96 -5.18 -19.55
CA SER A 75 10.43 -4.11 -20.45
C SER A 75 10.36 -2.70 -19.85
N MET A 76 10.48 -2.57 -18.53
CA MET A 76 10.41 -1.28 -17.82
C MET A 76 11.81 -0.73 -17.54
N SER A 77 11.98 0.60 -17.64
CA SER A 77 13.24 1.25 -17.26
C SER A 77 13.43 1.26 -15.75
N THR A 78 14.68 1.23 -15.27
CA THR A 78 14.99 1.26 -13.83
C THR A 78 14.43 2.53 -13.16
N LYS A 79 14.42 3.65 -13.88
CA LYS A 79 13.83 4.91 -13.41
C LYS A 79 12.31 4.78 -13.21
N LYS A 80 11.59 4.18 -14.16
CA LYS A 80 10.13 4.02 -14.07
C LYS A 80 9.76 3.01 -12.98
N LEU A 81 10.56 1.95 -12.79
CA LEU A 81 10.41 1.02 -11.67
C LEU A 81 10.55 1.74 -10.32
N ALA A 82 11.58 2.56 -10.15
CA ALA A 82 11.79 3.32 -8.91
C ALA A 82 10.65 4.33 -8.64
N GLN A 83 10.13 4.98 -9.68
CA GLN A 83 8.96 5.86 -9.56
C GLN A 83 7.70 5.10 -9.12
N LEU A 84 7.47 3.91 -9.66
CA LEU A 84 6.34 3.07 -9.29
C LEU A 84 6.47 2.56 -7.85
N ILE A 85 7.64 2.10 -7.43
CA ILE A 85 7.94 1.75 -6.03
C ILE A 85 7.61 2.94 -5.10
N GLY A 86 8.09 4.14 -5.43
CA GLY A 86 7.81 5.34 -4.65
C GLY A 86 6.32 5.70 -4.59
N LYS A 87 5.58 5.55 -5.71
CA LYS A 87 4.13 5.78 -5.78
C LYS A 87 3.37 4.82 -4.85
N VAL A 88 3.70 3.53 -4.89
CA VAL A 88 3.09 2.50 -4.04
C VAL A 88 3.45 2.74 -2.56
N PHE A 89 4.71 3.08 -2.26
CA PHE A 89 5.17 3.39 -0.90
C PHE A 89 4.43 4.60 -0.30
N LEU A 90 4.27 5.69 -1.05
CA LEU A 90 3.55 6.88 -0.57
C LEU A 90 2.09 6.57 -0.22
N GLN A 91 1.40 5.78 -1.04
CA GLN A 91 0.01 5.40 -0.76
C GLN A 91 -0.09 4.48 0.46
N SER A 92 0.76 3.46 0.55
CA SER A 92 0.83 2.55 1.69
C SER A 92 1.19 3.28 2.99
N SER A 93 2.17 4.17 2.98
CA SER A 93 2.57 4.95 4.16
C SER A 93 1.44 5.86 4.64
N THR A 94 0.69 6.47 3.72
CA THR A 94 -0.45 7.32 4.07
C THR A 94 -1.58 6.51 4.72
N LEU A 95 -1.81 5.28 4.26
CA LEU A 95 -2.77 4.38 4.91
C LEU A 95 -2.30 3.88 6.27
N ASN A 96 -1.02 3.57 6.42
CA ASN A 96 -0.48 3.14 7.70
C ASN A 96 -0.63 4.26 8.75
N LEU A 97 -0.36 5.50 8.36
CA LEU A 97 -0.65 6.69 9.19
C LEU A 97 -2.15 6.85 9.47
N LEU A 98 -3.01 6.55 8.49
CA LEU A 98 -4.46 6.59 8.70
C LEU A 98 -4.93 5.51 9.66
N SER A 99 -4.35 4.30 9.61
CA SER A 99 -4.63 3.20 10.53
C SER A 99 -4.30 3.56 11.97
N THR A 100 -3.17 4.22 12.19
CA THR A 100 -2.82 4.78 13.51
C THR A 100 -3.75 5.92 13.96
N VAL A 101 -4.45 6.56 13.02
CA VAL A 101 -5.43 7.64 13.29
C VAL A 101 -6.87 7.10 13.35
N MET A 102 -7.11 5.83 12.99
CA MET A 102 -8.42 5.18 13.09
C MET A 102 -8.74 4.70 14.51
N ASP A 103 -7.76 4.72 15.42
CA ASP A 103 -8.00 4.62 16.86
C ASP A 103 -9.03 5.68 17.31
N THR A 104 -9.86 5.32 18.29
CA THR A 104 -10.95 6.16 18.81
C THR A 104 -10.46 7.60 19.00
N PRO A 105 -10.98 8.59 18.25
CA PRO A 105 -10.49 9.95 18.30
C PRO A 105 -10.47 10.50 19.73
N GLU A 106 -9.45 11.27 20.12
CA GLU A 106 -9.32 11.82 21.49
C GLU A 106 -10.56 12.60 21.95
N PHE A 107 -11.31 13.18 21.01
CA PHE A 107 -12.60 13.82 21.25
C PHE A 107 -13.63 12.90 21.97
N PHE A 108 -13.55 11.58 21.74
CA PHE A 108 -14.40 10.58 22.37
C PHE A 108 -13.85 10.06 23.71
N TRP A 109 -12.56 10.24 24.00
CA TRP A 109 -11.97 9.84 25.29
C TRP A 109 -12.52 10.65 26.47
N SER A 110 -13.03 11.84 26.19
CA SER A 110 -13.68 12.74 27.16
C SER A 110 -15.21 12.76 27.01
N ALA A 111 -15.78 11.82 26.25
CA ALA A 111 -17.22 11.66 26.09
C ALA A 111 -17.78 10.59 27.06
N PRO A 112 -19.10 10.60 27.32
CA PRO A 112 -19.74 9.51 28.05
C PRO A 112 -19.54 8.16 27.35
N ASP A 113 -19.31 7.09 28.10
CA ASP A 113 -19.05 5.72 27.58
C ASP A 113 -20.05 5.25 26.52
N GLN A 114 -21.30 5.71 26.60
CA GLN A 114 -22.37 5.40 25.65
C GLN A 114 -22.10 5.93 24.23
N LEU A 115 -21.39 7.06 24.12
CA LEU A 115 -21.02 7.65 22.83
C LEU A 115 -19.86 6.89 22.20
N GLN A 116 -18.89 6.49 23.01
CA GLN A 116 -17.78 5.66 22.56
C GLN A 116 -18.29 4.31 22.02
N ALA A 117 -19.15 3.63 22.78
CA ALA A 117 -19.74 2.35 22.34
C ALA A 117 -20.58 2.49 21.05
N LEU A 118 -21.19 3.66 20.80
CA LEU A 118 -21.92 3.91 19.56
C LEU A 118 -20.97 4.12 18.37
N TYR A 119 -19.89 4.88 18.57
CA TYR A 119 -18.86 5.08 17.55
C TYR A 119 -18.19 3.77 17.18
N GLU A 120 -17.77 2.97 18.17
CA GLU A 120 -17.15 1.66 17.96
C GLU A 120 -18.07 0.72 17.15
N ARG A 121 -19.37 0.65 17.49
CA ARG A 121 -20.35 -0.12 16.70
C ARG A 121 -20.50 0.39 15.27
N ALA A 122 -20.40 1.69 15.05
CA ALA A 122 -20.46 2.25 13.71
C ALA A 122 -19.21 1.88 12.90
N CYS A 123 -18.03 1.94 13.50
CA CYS A 123 -16.78 1.50 12.89
C CYS A 123 -16.78 -0.01 12.58
N GLU A 124 -17.29 -0.83 13.51
CA GLU A 124 -17.43 -2.27 13.36
C GLU A 124 -18.42 -2.62 12.24
N TYR A 125 -19.59 -1.98 12.20
CA TYR A 125 -20.56 -2.17 11.11
C TYR A 125 -19.99 -1.78 9.74
N LEU A 126 -19.20 -0.71 9.68
CA LEU A 126 -18.54 -0.24 8.45
C LEU A 126 -17.27 -1.03 8.12
N GLU A 127 -16.89 -1.99 8.96
CA GLU A 127 -15.69 -2.84 8.85
C GLU A 127 -14.41 -2.04 8.60
N LEU A 128 -14.27 -0.86 9.22
CA LEU A 128 -13.19 0.08 8.88
C LEU A 128 -11.79 -0.54 9.07
N ASP A 129 -11.58 -1.25 10.18
CA ASP A 129 -10.31 -1.89 10.50
C ASP A 129 -10.00 -3.03 9.53
N THR A 130 -10.94 -3.95 9.32
CA THR A 130 -10.77 -5.07 8.40
C THR A 130 -10.51 -4.59 6.97
N ARG A 131 -11.23 -3.57 6.50
CA ARG A 131 -11.02 -3.00 5.16
C ARG A 131 -9.65 -2.34 5.05
N ALA A 132 -9.20 -1.64 6.08
CA ALA A 132 -7.87 -1.04 6.12
C ALA A 132 -6.75 -2.09 6.11
N GLU A 133 -6.91 -3.17 6.88
CA GLU A 133 -5.97 -4.30 6.91
C GLU A 133 -5.83 -4.98 5.55
N VAL A 134 -6.96 -5.28 4.88
CA VAL A 134 -6.98 -5.86 3.53
C VAL A 134 -6.27 -4.95 2.54
N LEU A 135 -6.49 -3.64 2.66
CA LEU A 135 -5.87 -2.66 1.79
C LEU A 135 -4.35 -2.57 2.00
N ASN A 136 -3.90 -2.62 3.26
CA ASN A 136 -2.48 -2.66 3.61
C ASN A 136 -1.81 -3.94 3.07
N ALA A 137 -2.45 -5.10 3.21
CA ALA A 137 -1.96 -6.36 2.66
C ALA A 137 -1.79 -6.30 1.13
N ARG A 138 -2.75 -5.70 0.41
CA ARG A 138 -2.64 -5.52 -1.05
C ARG A 138 -1.47 -4.62 -1.43
N PHE A 139 -1.24 -3.55 -0.68
CA PHE A 139 -0.08 -2.68 -0.88
C PHE A 139 1.24 -3.40 -0.62
N GLN A 140 1.31 -4.22 0.43
CA GLN A 140 2.49 -5.00 0.76
C GLN A 140 2.86 -5.97 -0.37
N VAL A 141 1.88 -6.73 -0.89
CA VAL A 141 2.10 -7.64 -2.03
C VAL A 141 2.64 -6.89 -3.25
N LEU A 142 2.11 -5.69 -3.55
CA LEU A 142 2.63 -4.85 -4.63
C LEU A 142 4.08 -4.41 -4.38
N GLN A 143 4.42 -4.00 -3.15
CA GLN A 143 5.78 -3.60 -2.80
C GLN A 143 6.75 -4.78 -2.97
N GLU A 144 6.42 -5.95 -2.42
CA GLU A 144 7.23 -7.18 -2.53
C GLU A 144 7.49 -7.56 -4.00
N MET A 145 6.46 -7.48 -4.85
CA MET A 145 6.60 -7.73 -6.29
C MET A 145 7.56 -6.72 -6.96
N LEU A 146 7.42 -5.43 -6.65
CA LEU A 146 8.26 -4.39 -7.26
C LEU A 146 9.70 -4.45 -6.76
N ASP A 147 9.93 -4.82 -5.51
CA ASP A 147 11.26 -5.02 -4.95
C ASP A 147 11.95 -6.25 -5.58
N MET A 148 11.23 -7.36 -5.77
CA MET A 148 11.74 -8.50 -6.53
C MET A 148 12.18 -8.09 -7.95
N LEU A 149 11.38 -7.28 -8.65
CA LEU A 149 11.74 -6.77 -9.99
C LEU A 149 12.98 -5.87 -9.95
N ARG A 150 13.14 -5.08 -8.90
CA ARG A 150 14.31 -4.21 -8.70
C ARG A 150 15.57 -5.04 -8.49
N ASP A 151 15.50 -6.07 -7.67
CA ASP A 151 16.64 -6.95 -7.40
C ASP A 151 17.06 -7.73 -8.64
N HIS A 152 16.09 -8.22 -9.42
CA HIS A 152 16.35 -8.87 -10.71
C HIS A 152 17.11 -7.93 -11.68
N LYS A 153 16.73 -6.65 -11.75
CA LYS A 153 17.43 -5.62 -12.54
C LYS A 153 18.82 -5.31 -11.98
N ASN A 154 18.98 -5.26 -10.67
CA ASN A 154 20.24 -4.86 -10.03
C ASN A 154 21.31 -5.96 -10.14
N ASN A 155 20.92 -7.23 -10.15
CA ASN A 155 21.86 -8.35 -10.29
C ASN A 155 22.65 -8.32 -11.63
N SER A 156 22.11 -7.65 -12.65
CA SER A 156 22.82 -7.39 -13.91
C SER A 156 23.99 -6.39 -13.78
N HIS A 157 24.03 -5.56 -12.74
CA HIS A 157 25.16 -4.65 -12.50
C HIS A 157 26.38 -5.39 -11.91
N ALA A 158 26.17 -6.30 -10.96
CA ALA A 158 27.24 -7.11 -10.38
C ALA A 158 27.95 -7.96 -11.43
N ALA A 159 27.18 -8.63 -12.30
CA ALA A 159 27.71 -9.41 -13.41
C ALA A 159 28.55 -8.57 -14.39
N ARG A 160 28.19 -7.30 -14.64
CA ARG A 160 29.00 -6.41 -15.48
C ARG A 160 30.35 -6.09 -14.87
N LEU A 161 30.40 -5.88 -13.55
CA LEU A 161 31.65 -5.60 -12.85
C LEU A 161 32.56 -6.83 -12.89
N GLU A 162 32.00 -8.02 -12.71
CA GLU A 162 32.72 -9.29 -12.85
C GLU A 162 33.35 -9.44 -14.24
N TRP A 163 32.59 -9.19 -15.32
CA TRP A 163 33.11 -9.22 -16.68
C TRP A 163 34.24 -8.21 -16.94
N ILE A 164 34.18 -7.03 -16.33
CA ILE A 164 35.25 -6.02 -16.42
C ILE A 164 36.53 -6.54 -15.77
N ILE A 165 36.43 -7.18 -14.59
CA ILE A 165 37.59 -7.76 -13.90
C ILE A 165 38.22 -8.87 -14.74
N ILE A 166 37.40 -9.78 -15.30
CA ILE A 166 37.89 -10.87 -16.17
C ILE A 166 38.64 -10.29 -17.38
N TRP A 167 38.09 -9.25 -18.02
CA TRP A 167 38.74 -8.59 -19.14
C TRP A 167 40.07 -7.93 -18.76
N LEU A 168 40.13 -7.26 -17.61
CA LEU A 168 41.35 -6.64 -17.10
C LEU A 168 42.45 -7.69 -16.85
N LEU A 169 42.10 -8.85 -16.27
CA LEU A 169 43.04 -9.95 -16.07
C LEU A 169 43.52 -10.56 -17.38
N MET A 170 42.62 -10.73 -18.37
CA MET A 170 43.00 -11.26 -19.70
C MET A 170 44.01 -10.37 -20.41
N VAL A 171 43.83 -9.04 -20.36
CA VAL A 171 44.78 -8.09 -20.95
C VAL A 171 46.14 -8.17 -20.25
N ASP A 172 46.17 -8.28 -18.92
CA ASP A 172 47.41 -8.38 -18.15
C ASP A 172 48.20 -9.64 -18.51
N VAL A 173 47.53 -10.79 -18.61
CA VAL A 173 48.14 -12.06 -19.03
C VAL A 173 48.69 -11.96 -20.46
N ILE A 174 47.98 -11.32 -21.38
CA ILE A 174 48.44 -11.13 -22.77
C ILE A 174 49.69 -10.25 -22.81
N LEU A 175 49.72 -9.14 -22.05
CA LEU A 175 50.89 -8.27 -21.95
C LEU A 175 52.10 -9.00 -21.37
N MET A 176 51.89 -9.79 -20.32
CA MET A 176 52.92 -10.62 -19.71
C MET A 176 53.47 -11.66 -20.69
N LEU A 177 52.61 -12.33 -21.45
CA LEU A 177 53.02 -13.28 -22.49
C LEU A 177 53.79 -12.60 -23.62
N PHE A 178 53.36 -11.42 -24.06
CA PHE A 178 54.06 -10.66 -25.09
C PHE A 178 55.46 -10.23 -24.63
N GLN A 179 55.59 -9.74 -23.39
CA GLN A 179 56.89 -9.42 -22.78
C GLN A 179 57.80 -10.65 -22.71
N LEU A 180 57.24 -11.81 -22.32
CA LEU A 180 57.99 -13.05 -22.25
C LEU A 180 58.46 -13.50 -23.64
N LEU A 181 57.60 -13.45 -24.66
CA LEU A 181 57.97 -13.80 -26.04
C LEU A 181 59.04 -12.85 -26.62
N SER A 182 58.93 -11.56 -26.32
CA SER A 182 59.94 -10.55 -26.68
C SER A 182 61.29 -10.86 -26.01
N LEU A 183 61.30 -11.27 -24.74
CA LEU A 183 62.51 -11.70 -24.03
C LEU A 183 63.15 -12.95 -24.65
N PHE A 184 62.33 -13.92 -25.09
CA PHE A 184 62.81 -15.15 -25.74
C PHE A 184 63.25 -14.94 -27.21
N GLY A 185 63.15 -13.71 -27.74
CA GLY A 185 63.67 -13.35 -29.07
C GLY A 185 62.85 -13.87 -30.24
N PHE A 186 61.55 -14.12 -30.04
CA PHE A 186 60.65 -14.61 -31.10
C PHE A 186 59.99 -13.50 -31.95
N VAL A 187 60.29 -12.23 -31.68
CA VAL A 187 59.99 -11.03 -32.51
C VAL A 187 61.13 -10.03 -32.36
#